data_AF-A0A0R3UHE2-F1
#
_entry.id   AF-A0A0R3UHE2-F1
#
_cell.length_a   1.000
_cell.length_b   1.000
_cell.length_c   1.000
_cell.angle_alpha   90.00
_cell.angle_beta   90.00
_cell.angle_gamma   90.00
#
_symmetry.space_group_name_H-M   'P 1'
#
loop_
_entity.id
_entity.type
_entity.pdbx_description
1 polymer ?
#
loop_
_entity_poly.entity_id
_entity_poly.type
_entity_poly.pdbx_seq_one_letter_code
_entity_poly.pdbx_strand_id
1 'polypeptide(L)'
;MSLVAQGDFDEVIPSLNDALMRHDFEHLREKFFAALSAGTYSSWDMLSWILGRIDDTSITPSLELEIFFNEAVELLSESLTTKEFVLVLLGEIESSQGLRVVTFSLPFLEKYESLPIFHNFLRVLHLCSDGLYSQCYEIFRHVLVNSDIGSPPSKFTDANRAWLHVLGLCLTSDSERPYWPTVLTKKHQLTFFVSVSSPYVQKIADTLAKGSPLSILQVKSLIRTQEHILCLASKVHACLTTDWWSPFPTSLIKNLESISKHPISSVKLPVEVKNCISVIESLLSASSITARCQVFSGLVSRSLEPFHCGIRAHVITLFKDFLHKTWLKVQDIGLGALILEEQHLGEVNVTLPFDSSYLRAMCDSIFQYPLPNCDNSVYDQFSWLMAALNLAIYVSIRTKSVSAVPCTDEVKQIARNVSLAFSRPDAKGKSTMRTHFLDPLVSDVVSVSNRYKMAEREYAEKPDPSTIAPGAPSLQECQINLLRFRLLMDTISRVGEFPVN
;
A
#
# COMPACT_ATOMS: atom_id res chain seq x y z
N MET A 1 5.35 -64.99 -7.41
CA MET A 1 5.50 -63.59 -6.96
C MET A 1 7.00 -63.33 -6.86
N SER A 2 7.50 -62.51 -7.78
CA SER A 2 8.94 -62.33 -8.03
C SER A 2 9.61 -61.59 -6.86
N LEU A 3 10.65 -62.20 -6.29
CA LEU A 3 11.67 -61.53 -5.50
C LEU A 3 12.32 -60.47 -6.40
N VAL A 4 12.00 -59.20 -6.19
CA VAL A 4 12.82 -58.08 -6.70
C VAL A 4 13.99 -57.94 -5.73
N ALA A 5 15.19 -57.99 -6.29
CA ALA A 5 16.45 -58.14 -5.60
C ALA A 5 16.72 -57.03 -4.58
N GLN A 6 17.08 -57.42 -3.35
CA GLN A 6 17.87 -56.61 -2.42
C GLN A 6 19.35 -56.60 -2.82
N GLY A 7 19.63 -56.16 -4.05
CA GLY A 7 20.97 -55.93 -4.56
C GLY A 7 21.16 -54.45 -4.90
N ASP A 8 22.23 -53.85 -4.41
CA ASP A 8 22.73 -52.47 -4.64
C ASP A 8 22.00 -51.30 -3.98
N PHE A 9 21.39 -51.54 -2.83
CA PHE A 9 20.86 -50.47 -1.98
C PHE A 9 21.95 -49.55 -1.40
N ASP A 10 23.19 -50.02 -1.21
CA ASP A 10 24.30 -49.24 -0.61
C ASP A 10 25.27 -48.58 -1.61
N GLU A 11 25.14 -48.81 -2.93
CA GLU A 11 26.10 -48.26 -3.93
C GLU A 11 25.65 -46.94 -4.58
N VAL A 12 24.34 -46.68 -4.67
CA VAL A 12 23.80 -45.56 -5.45
C VAL A 12 24.11 -44.21 -4.80
N ILE A 13 23.81 -44.01 -3.51
CA ILE A 13 24.08 -42.73 -2.83
C ILE A 13 25.57 -42.40 -2.79
N PRO A 14 26.49 -43.34 -2.45
CA PRO A 14 27.93 -43.11 -2.59
C PRO A 14 28.34 -42.77 -4.02
N SER A 15 27.79 -43.45 -5.04
CA SER A 15 28.08 -43.15 -6.45
C SER A 15 27.59 -41.76 -6.87
N LEU A 16 26.42 -41.32 -6.40
CA LEU A 16 25.89 -39.98 -6.64
C LEU A 16 26.75 -38.92 -5.95
N ASN A 17 27.15 -39.14 -4.70
CA ASN A 17 28.03 -38.24 -3.96
C ASN A 17 29.42 -38.16 -4.63
N ASP A 18 29.97 -39.28 -5.09
CA ASP A 18 31.25 -39.34 -5.80
C ASP A 18 31.20 -38.58 -7.13
N ALA A 19 30.12 -38.76 -7.93
CA ALA A 19 29.91 -38.03 -9.17
C ALA A 19 29.79 -36.53 -8.93
N LEU A 20 29.05 -36.15 -7.89
CA LEU A 20 28.85 -34.76 -7.47
C LEU A 20 30.15 -34.09 -7.02
N MET A 21 30.98 -34.77 -6.23
CA MET A 21 32.29 -34.28 -5.79
C MET A 21 33.33 -34.21 -6.93
N ARG A 22 33.17 -35.04 -7.97
CA ARG A 22 34.05 -35.03 -9.16
C ARG A 22 33.55 -34.11 -10.28
N HIS A 23 32.41 -33.43 -10.09
CA HIS A 23 31.75 -32.60 -11.11
C HIS A 23 31.40 -33.38 -12.40
N ASP A 24 31.11 -34.67 -12.28
CA ASP A 24 30.69 -35.53 -13.40
C ASP A 24 29.15 -35.53 -13.51
N PHE A 25 28.62 -34.43 -14.06
CA PHE A 25 27.16 -34.20 -14.11
C PHE A 25 26.42 -35.12 -15.07
N GLU A 26 27.10 -35.65 -16.10
CA GLU A 26 26.52 -36.62 -17.02
C GLU A 26 26.30 -37.95 -16.29
N HIS A 27 27.32 -38.44 -15.58
CA HIS A 27 27.20 -39.64 -14.76
C HIS A 27 26.21 -39.47 -13.61
N LEU A 28 26.21 -38.29 -12.96
CA LEU A 28 25.25 -37.95 -11.91
C LEU A 28 23.81 -38.05 -12.44
N ARG A 29 23.53 -37.44 -13.60
CA ARG A 29 22.20 -37.42 -14.22
C ARG A 29 21.75 -38.83 -14.62
N GLU A 30 22.62 -39.59 -15.27
CA GLU A 30 22.34 -40.98 -15.67
C GLU A 30 22.01 -41.87 -14.47
N LYS A 31 22.84 -41.83 -13.42
CA LYS A 31 22.66 -42.64 -12.21
C LYS A 31 21.41 -42.23 -11.44
N PHE A 32 21.15 -40.94 -11.33
CA PHE A 32 19.99 -40.41 -10.63
C PHE A 32 18.67 -40.86 -11.29
N PHE A 33 18.54 -40.69 -12.60
CA PHE A 33 17.33 -41.08 -13.32
C PHE A 33 17.20 -42.60 -13.51
N ALA A 34 18.31 -43.34 -13.60
CA ALA A 34 18.28 -44.80 -13.58
C ALA A 34 17.76 -45.34 -12.25
N ALA A 35 18.19 -44.75 -11.12
CA ALA A 35 17.73 -45.13 -9.79
C ALA A 35 16.23 -44.85 -9.57
N LEU A 36 15.73 -43.73 -10.10
CA LEU A 36 14.30 -43.40 -10.08
C LEU A 36 13.47 -44.34 -10.97
N SER A 37 13.94 -44.63 -12.18
CA SER A 37 13.22 -45.47 -13.15
C SER A 37 13.17 -46.93 -12.72
N ALA A 38 14.21 -47.42 -12.05
CA ALA A 38 14.27 -48.77 -11.50
C ALA A 38 13.44 -48.94 -10.20
N GLY A 39 12.92 -47.84 -9.63
CA GLY A 39 12.23 -47.85 -8.34
C GLY A 39 13.13 -48.24 -7.17
N THR A 40 14.45 -48.13 -7.33
CA THR A 40 15.45 -48.50 -6.33
C THR A 40 15.42 -47.56 -5.13
N TYR A 41 15.01 -46.31 -5.34
CA TYR A 41 14.77 -45.32 -4.29
C TYR A 41 13.39 -44.71 -4.48
N SER A 42 12.74 -44.34 -3.37
CA SER A 42 11.50 -43.59 -3.47
C SER A 42 11.79 -42.18 -3.99
N SER A 43 10.83 -41.58 -4.72
CA SER A 43 10.90 -40.17 -5.10
C SER A 43 11.06 -39.25 -3.87
N TRP A 44 10.66 -39.72 -2.68
CA TRP A 44 10.86 -39.05 -1.40
C TRP A 44 12.33 -38.96 -1.01
N ASP A 45 13.03 -40.09 -1.01
CA ASP A 45 14.44 -40.18 -0.61
C ASP A 45 15.35 -39.41 -1.57
N MET A 46 15.01 -39.46 -2.87
CA MET A 46 15.74 -38.73 -3.91
C MET A 46 15.53 -37.22 -3.84
N LEU A 47 14.32 -36.77 -3.48
CA LEU A 47 14.06 -35.34 -3.25
C LEU A 47 14.77 -34.83 -2.00
N SER A 48 14.74 -35.59 -0.90
CA SER A 48 15.46 -35.27 0.34
C SER A 48 16.96 -35.15 0.08
N TRP A 49 17.53 -36.11 -0.67
CA TRP A 49 18.94 -36.08 -1.03
C TRP A 49 19.31 -34.84 -1.87
N ILE A 50 18.53 -34.46 -2.88
CA ILE A 50 18.82 -33.23 -3.67
C ILE A 50 18.81 -31.99 -2.78
N LEU A 51 17.76 -31.84 -1.97
CA LEU A 51 17.59 -30.68 -1.12
C LEU A 51 18.70 -30.59 -0.07
N GLY A 52 19.12 -31.70 0.53
CA GLY A 52 20.25 -31.74 1.45
C GLY A 52 21.59 -31.34 0.82
N ARG A 53 21.73 -31.44 -0.52
CA ARG A 53 22.96 -31.07 -1.24
C ARG A 53 23.00 -29.61 -1.68
N ILE A 54 21.87 -28.91 -1.67
CA ILE A 54 21.81 -27.49 -2.08
C ILE A 54 22.53 -26.56 -1.08
N ASP A 55 22.52 -26.91 0.20
CA ASP A 55 23.21 -26.15 1.26
C ASP A 55 24.56 -26.78 1.69
N ASP A 56 25.01 -27.85 1.01
CA ASP A 56 26.29 -28.49 1.31
C ASP A 56 27.47 -27.62 0.85
N THR A 57 28.13 -26.97 1.81
CA THR A 57 29.27 -26.08 1.56
C THR A 57 30.50 -26.77 0.96
N SER A 58 30.56 -28.10 0.98
CA SER A 58 31.64 -28.86 0.33
C SER A 58 31.49 -28.95 -1.19
N ILE A 59 30.32 -28.57 -1.72
CA ILE A 59 30.00 -28.66 -3.15
C ILE A 59 30.20 -27.29 -3.80
N THR A 60 31.09 -27.24 -4.80
CA THR A 60 31.34 -26.02 -5.56
C THR A 60 30.12 -25.69 -6.44
N PRO A 61 29.51 -24.49 -6.32
CA PRO A 61 28.39 -24.10 -7.17
C PRO A 61 28.80 -24.04 -8.65
N SER A 62 27.96 -24.56 -9.54
CA SER A 62 28.12 -24.45 -11.00
C SER A 62 26.75 -24.34 -11.67
N LEU A 63 26.73 -23.81 -12.89
CA LEU A 63 25.50 -23.64 -13.66
C LEU A 63 24.88 -25.00 -14.01
N GLU A 64 25.72 -25.97 -14.35
CA GLU A 64 25.35 -27.34 -14.69
C GLU A 64 24.70 -28.05 -13.50
N LEU A 65 25.19 -27.80 -12.28
CA LEU A 65 24.59 -28.32 -11.06
C LEU A 65 23.23 -27.68 -10.75
N GLU A 66 23.10 -26.38 -10.96
CA GLU A 66 21.82 -25.68 -10.77
C GLU A 66 20.76 -26.13 -11.79
N ILE A 67 21.16 -26.36 -13.04
CA ILE A 67 20.30 -26.95 -14.07
C ILE A 67 19.86 -28.36 -13.65
N PHE A 68 20.79 -29.20 -13.22
CA PHE A 68 20.49 -30.55 -12.73
C PHE A 68 19.49 -30.53 -11.56
N PHE A 69 19.71 -29.70 -10.54
CA PHE A 69 18.80 -29.63 -9.40
C PHE A 69 17.40 -29.17 -9.80
N ASN A 70 17.28 -28.18 -10.68
CA ASN A 70 15.97 -27.72 -11.15
C ASN A 70 15.24 -28.80 -11.95
N GLU A 71 15.91 -29.45 -12.89
CA GLU A 71 15.34 -30.55 -13.69
C GLU A 71 14.89 -31.72 -12.80
N ALA A 72 15.72 -32.10 -11.83
CA ALA A 72 15.44 -33.23 -10.97
C ALA A 72 14.30 -32.94 -9.98
N VAL A 73 14.25 -31.74 -9.40
CA VAL A 73 13.16 -31.32 -8.51
C VAL A 73 11.84 -31.15 -9.26
N GLU A 74 11.87 -30.63 -10.49
CA GLU A 74 10.69 -30.55 -11.35
C GLU A 74 10.13 -31.94 -11.67
N LEU A 75 10.98 -32.87 -12.11
CA LEU A 75 10.57 -34.24 -12.40
C LEU A 75 10.00 -34.95 -11.16
N LEU A 76 10.67 -34.81 -10.01
CA LEU A 76 10.20 -35.41 -8.76
C LEU A 76 8.87 -34.82 -8.29
N SER A 77 8.64 -33.53 -8.53
CA SER A 77 7.38 -32.85 -8.20
C SER A 77 6.18 -33.40 -8.97
N GLU A 78 6.41 -34.00 -10.14
CA GLU A 78 5.36 -34.67 -10.92
C GLU A 78 5.06 -36.08 -10.40
N SER A 79 6.05 -36.73 -9.79
CA SER A 79 5.96 -38.09 -9.26
C SER A 79 5.43 -38.18 -7.82
N LEU A 80 5.47 -37.08 -7.08
CA LEU A 80 5.00 -36.97 -5.70
C LEU A 80 3.65 -36.28 -5.64
N THR A 81 2.81 -36.67 -4.68
CA THR A 81 1.67 -35.80 -4.35
C THR A 81 2.20 -34.48 -3.81
N THR A 82 1.47 -33.39 -4.03
CA THR A 82 1.88 -32.06 -3.52
C THR A 82 2.11 -32.07 -2.00
N LYS A 83 1.42 -32.94 -1.25
CA LYS A 83 1.62 -33.11 0.20
C LYS A 83 2.97 -33.75 0.52
N GLU A 84 3.33 -34.79 -0.23
CA GLU A 84 4.59 -35.51 -0.08
C GLU A 84 5.79 -34.61 -0.45
N PHE A 85 5.68 -33.86 -1.54
CA PHE A 85 6.72 -32.92 -1.97
C PHE A 85 6.99 -31.84 -0.90
N VAL A 86 5.92 -31.23 -0.36
CA VAL A 86 6.03 -30.20 0.68
C VAL A 86 6.58 -30.76 1.99
N LEU A 87 6.28 -32.01 2.36
CA LEU A 87 6.81 -32.62 3.59
C LEU A 87 8.32 -32.85 3.53
N VAL A 88 8.84 -33.31 2.39
CA VAL A 88 10.29 -33.49 2.21
C VAL A 88 11.01 -32.15 2.22
N LEU A 89 10.44 -31.15 1.51
CA LEU A 89 10.94 -29.78 1.50
C LEU A 89 11.08 -29.19 2.90
N LEU A 90 10.07 -29.40 3.74
CA LEU A 90 10.03 -28.93 5.11
C LEU A 90 11.08 -29.62 5.99
N GLY A 91 11.25 -30.94 5.85
CA GLY A 91 12.27 -31.70 6.59
C GLY A 91 13.68 -31.20 6.30
N GLU A 92 13.96 -30.83 5.05
CA GLU A 92 15.29 -30.36 4.65
C GLU A 92 15.56 -28.88 4.97
N ILE A 93 14.51 -28.04 4.98
CA ILE A 93 14.64 -26.67 5.50
C ILE A 93 14.92 -26.69 7.00
N GLU A 94 14.28 -27.61 7.74
CA GLU A 94 14.50 -27.78 9.19
C GLU A 94 15.90 -28.33 9.50
N SER A 95 16.40 -29.27 8.69
CA SER A 95 17.72 -29.90 8.87
C SER A 95 18.88 -28.98 8.47
N SER A 96 18.75 -28.20 7.40
CA SER A 96 19.88 -27.48 6.79
C SER A 96 20.21 -26.14 7.44
N GLN A 97 19.27 -25.50 8.16
CA GLN A 97 19.37 -24.11 8.64
C GLN A 97 19.85 -23.07 7.58
N GLY A 98 19.86 -23.46 6.29
CA GLY A 98 20.55 -22.76 5.22
C GLY A 98 19.61 -21.92 4.35
N LEU A 99 20.13 -20.80 3.87
CA LEU A 99 19.34 -19.85 3.06
C LEU A 99 19.13 -20.33 1.62
N ARG A 100 19.97 -21.26 1.13
CA ARG A 100 19.97 -21.64 -0.30
C ARG A 100 18.85 -22.64 -0.56
N VAL A 101 18.59 -23.59 0.34
CA VAL A 101 17.43 -24.50 0.22
C VAL A 101 16.13 -23.69 0.21
N VAL A 102 15.97 -22.71 1.10
CA VAL A 102 14.78 -21.84 1.11
C VAL A 102 14.64 -21.04 -0.18
N THR A 103 15.73 -20.42 -0.66
CA THR A 103 15.71 -19.59 -1.88
C THR A 103 15.43 -20.41 -3.13
N PHE A 104 16.03 -21.60 -3.22
CA PHE A 104 15.83 -22.56 -4.30
C PHE A 104 14.39 -23.10 -4.33
N SER A 105 13.76 -23.24 -3.16
CA SER A 105 12.42 -23.83 -3.01
C SER A 105 11.27 -22.87 -3.29
N LEU A 106 11.50 -21.55 -3.22
CA LEU A 106 10.46 -20.52 -3.35
C LEU A 106 9.69 -20.58 -4.68
N PRO A 107 10.32 -20.70 -5.87
CA PRO A 107 9.60 -20.76 -7.15
C PRO A 107 8.63 -21.94 -7.24
N PHE A 108 8.96 -23.07 -6.60
CA PHE A 108 8.13 -24.25 -6.57
C PHE A 108 6.93 -24.08 -5.64
N LEU A 109 7.12 -23.44 -4.47
CA LEU A 109 6.04 -23.10 -3.56
C LEU A 109 5.05 -22.08 -4.17
N GLU A 110 5.55 -21.17 -5.01
CA GLU A 110 4.72 -20.20 -5.74
C GLU A 110 3.79 -20.86 -6.78
N LYS A 111 4.13 -22.05 -7.30
CA LYS A 111 3.31 -22.79 -8.27
C LYS A 111 2.05 -23.42 -7.65
N TYR A 112 1.98 -23.56 -6.31
CA TYR A 112 0.93 -24.28 -5.60
C TYR A 112 0.14 -23.40 -4.59
N GLU A 113 0.10 -22.08 -4.79
CA GLU A 113 -0.61 -21.08 -3.95
C GLU A 113 -2.10 -21.40 -3.65
N SER A 114 -2.74 -22.33 -4.38
CA SER A 114 -4.17 -22.64 -4.27
C SER A 114 -4.55 -23.91 -3.48
N LEU A 115 -3.59 -24.66 -2.90
CA LEU A 115 -3.89 -25.96 -2.27
C LEU A 115 -4.05 -25.92 -0.74
N PRO A 116 -4.96 -26.74 -0.15
CA PRO A 116 -5.11 -26.96 1.30
C PRO A 116 -3.83 -27.43 2.01
N ILE A 117 -2.79 -27.78 1.26
CA ILE A 117 -1.47 -28.17 1.75
C ILE A 117 -0.70 -26.97 2.31
N PHE A 118 -0.96 -25.75 1.82
CA PHE A 118 -0.47 -24.52 2.43
C PHE A 118 -0.98 -24.37 3.88
N HIS A 119 -2.16 -24.91 4.17
CA HIS A 119 -2.73 -25.00 5.52
C HIS A 119 -1.98 -25.99 6.44
N ASN A 120 -1.42 -27.06 5.86
CA ASN A 120 -0.55 -28.01 6.58
C ASN A 120 0.89 -27.48 6.74
N PHE A 121 1.40 -26.71 5.77
CA PHE A 121 2.65 -25.95 5.85
C PHE A 121 2.62 -24.94 7.02
N LEU A 122 1.51 -24.20 7.15
CA LEU A 122 1.25 -23.33 8.30
C LEU A 122 1.13 -24.11 9.63
N ARG A 123 0.73 -25.39 9.58
CA ARG A 123 0.62 -26.29 10.74
C ARG A 123 1.97 -26.80 11.24
N VAL A 124 2.95 -26.97 10.34
CA VAL A 124 4.34 -27.39 10.67
C VAL A 124 5.18 -26.20 11.13
N LEU A 125 5.01 -25.02 10.52
CA LEU A 125 5.59 -23.76 11.01
C LEU A 125 5.12 -23.38 12.43
N HIS A 126 3.97 -23.90 12.86
CA HIS A 126 3.43 -23.72 14.21
C HIS A 126 4.13 -24.57 15.29
N LEU A 127 4.93 -25.57 14.91
CA LEU A 127 5.53 -26.56 15.82
C LEU A 127 7.06 -26.58 15.78
N CYS A 128 7.72 -26.10 14.71
CA CYS A 128 9.13 -26.43 14.45
C CYS A 128 10.18 -25.30 14.61
N SER A 129 9.90 -24.17 15.27
CA SER A 129 11.03 -23.50 15.93
C SER A 129 10.60 -22.59 17.09
N ASP A 130 11.27 -22.76 18.22
CA ASP A 130 11.33 -21.75 19.28
C ASP A 130 11.78 -20.39 18.72
N GLY A 131 12.52 -20.37 17.60
CA GLY A 131 13.01 -19.16 16.94
C GLY A 131 11.93 -18.22 16.36
N LEU A 132 10.89 -18.72 15.68
CA LEU A 132 9.89 -17.84 15.04
C LEU A 132 8.90 -17.27 16.06
N TYR A 133 8.47 -18.09 17.02
CA TYR A 133 7.67 -17.59 18.14
C TYR A 133 8.50 -16.61 18.96
N SER A 134 9.75 -16.91 19.31
CA SER A 134 10.62 -15.98 20.03
C SER A 134 10.94 -14.73 19.21
N GLN A 135 11.16 -14.78 17.89
CA GLN A 135 11.40 -13.57 17.09
C GLN A 135 10.13 -12.74 16.90
N CYS A 136 8.98 -13.36 16.63
CA CYS A 136 7.71 -12.64 16.58
C CYS A 136 7.34 -12.09 17.95
N TYR A 137 7.58 -12.83 19.03
CA TYR A 137 7.36 -12.41 20.42
C TYR A 137 8.36 -11.33 20.84
N GLU A 138 9.62 -11.39 20.46
CA GLU A 138 10.62 -10.35 20.70
C GLU A 138 10.29 -9.09 19.91
N ILE A 139 9.88 -9.19 18.64
CA ILE A 139 9.42 -8.04 17.86
C ILE A 139 8.11 -7.48 18.45
N PHE A 140 7.16 -8.32 18.84
CA PHE A 140 5.89 -7.93 19.46
C PHE A 140 6.12 -7.29 20.83
N ARG A 141 7.01 -7.86 21.66
CA ARG A 141 7.44 -7.33 22.96
C ARG A 141 8.23 -6.04 22.78
N HIS A 142 9.10 -5.94 21.77
CA HIS A 142 9.84 -4.72 21.45
C HIS A 142 8.89 -3.61 21.00
N VAL A 143 7.89 -3.92 20.16
CA VAL A 143 6.84 -2.98 19.72
C VAL A 143 5.90 -2.59 20.87
N LEU A 144 5.56 -3.50 21.78
CA LEU A 144 4.72 -3.24 22.97
C LEU A 144 5.44 -2.46 24.07
N VAL A 145 6.75 -2.65 24.24
CA VAL A 145 7.54 -2.08 25.34
C VAL A 145 8.24 -0.78 24.91
N ASN A 146 8.61 -0.64 23.64
CA ASN A 146 9.35 0.52 23.11
C ASN A 146 8.56 1.19 21.99
N SER A 147 7.55 1.98 22.34
CA SER A 147 6.84 2.86 21.40
C SER A 147 7.73 3.96 20.79
N ASP A 148 8.92 4.21 21.37
CA ASP A 148 9.75 5.38 21.08
C ASP A 148 11.18 5.10 20.57
N ILE A 149 11.63 3.85 20.43
CA ILE A 149 13.03 3.58 20.03
C ILE A 149 13.11 3.32 18.52
N GLY A 150 13.47 4.38 17.81
CA GLY A 150 13.79 4.37 16.39
C GLY A 150 15.07 3.60 16.09
N SER A 151 14.93 2.48 15.39
CA SER A 151 15.56 2.29 14.08
C SER A 151 15.14 0.91 13.54
N PRO A 152 14.55 0.84 12.34
CA PRO A 152 14.31 -0.45 11.70
C PRO A 152 15.64 -1.22 11.55
N PRO A 153 15.64 -2.56 11.62
CA PRO A 153 16.84 -3.35 11.39
C PRO A 153 17.49 -2.93 10.06
N SER A 154 18.77 -2.58 10.12
CA SER A 154 19.52 -1.86 9.07
C SER A 154 19.64 -2.60 7.74
N LYS A 155 19.22 -3.87 7.67
CA LYS A 155 19.10 -4.66 6.44
C LYS A 155 17.86 -5.55 6.49
N PHE A 156 16.78 -5.13 5.84
CA PHE A 156 15.67 -6.04 5.51
C PHE A 156 16.17 -7.03 4.45
N THR A 157 16.49 -8.27 4.84
CA THR A 157 17.02 -9.32 3.96
C THR A 157 15.90 -10.02 3.18
N ASP A 158 16.27 -10.92 2.27
CA ASP A 158 15.31 -11.70 1.47
C ASP A 158 14.53 -12.69 2.34
N ALA A 159 15.20 -13.25 3.36
CA ALA A 159 14.53 -14.00 4.41
C ALA A 159 13.44 -13.17 5.09
N ASN A 160 13.71 -11.91 5.46
CA ASN A 160 12.71 -11.05 6.09
C ASN A 160 11.50 -10.79 5.17
N ARG A 161 11.70 -10.74 3.85
CA ARG A 161 10.61 -10.61 2.86
C ARG A 161 9.73 -11.86 2.80
N ALA A 162 10.35 -13.04 2.77
CA ALA A 162 9.63 -14.31 2.81
C ALA A 162 8.86 -14.47 4.13
N TRP A 163 9.50 -14.16 5.26
CA TRP A 163 8.86 -14.19 6.57
C TRP A 163 7.69 -13.21 6.69
N LEU A 164 7.81 -12.00 6.14
CA LEU A 164 6.70 -11.04 6.11
C LEU A 164 5.50 -11.57 5.31
N HIS A 165 5.76 -12.26 4.20
CA HIS A 165 4.69 -12.86 3.41
C HIS A 165 4.00 -14.01 4.14
N VAL A 166 4.77 -14.92 4.74
CA VAL A 166 4.25 -16.02 5.57
C VAL A 166 3.40 -15.45 6.71
N LEU A 167 3.89 -14.44 7.42
CA LEU A 167 3.14 -13.78 8.48
C LEU A 167 1.82 -13.20 7.98
N GLY A 168 1.83 -12.53 6.83
CA GLY A 168 0.62 -11.97 6.23
C GLY A 168 -0.41 -13.06 5.93
N LEU A 169 0.00 -14.20 5.39
CA LEU A 169 -0.88 -15.36 5.15
C LEU A 169 -1.45 -15.93 6.45
N CYS A 170 -0.62 -16.06 7.50
CA CYS A 170 -1.07 -16.51 8.83
C CYS A 170 -2.14 -15.60 9.46
N LEU A 171 -2.04 -14.28 9.24
CA LEU A 171 -2.95 -13.30 9.83
C LEU A 171 -4.22 -13.11 8.99
N THR A 172 -4.13 -13.30 7.68
CA THR A 172 -5.25 -13.10 6.74
C THR A 172 -6.11 -14.34 6.54
N SER A 173 -5.61 -15.55 6.84
CA SER A 173 -6.37 -16.80 6.69
C SER A 173 -7.63 -16.82 7.58
N ASP A 174 -8.80 -17.07 6.98
CA ASP A 174 -10.11 -17.12 7.65
C ASP A 174 -10.44 -18.47 8.29
N SER A 175 -9.43 -19.28 8.63
CA SER A 175 -9.70 -20.61 9.18
C SER A 175 -10.41 -20.53 10.53
N GLU A 176 -11.46 -21.32 10.67
CA GLU A 176 -12.31 -21.47 11.88
C GLU A 176 -11.56 -21.85 13.15
N ARG A 177 -10.28 -22.26 13.03
CA ARG A 177 -9.37 -22.46 14.15
C ARG A 177 -8.37 -21.31 14.18
N PRO A 178 -8.43 -20.41 15.17
CA PRO A 178 -7.44 -19.35 15.26
C PRO A 178 -6.09 -20.00 15.57
N TYR A 179 -5.17 -19.96 14.60
CA TYR A 179 -3.74 -20.25 14.80
C TYR A 179 -3.08 -19.27 15.75
N TRP A 180 -3.78 -18.20 16.12
CA TRP A 180 -3.30 -17.21 17.05
C TRP A 180 -4.00 -17.42 18.39
N PRO A 181 -3.34 -17.11 19.52
CA PRO A 181 -4.03 -17.02 20.78
C PRO A 181 -5.32 -16.21 20.59
N THR A 182 -6.45 -16.74 21.06
CA THR A 182 -7.78 -16.08 21.00
C THR A 182 -7.78 -14.68 21.62
N VAL A 183 -6.71 -14.32 22.33
CA VAL A 183 -6.41 -13.03 22.92
C VAL A 183 -6.05 -11.95 21.89
N LEU A 184 -5.53 -12.32 20.71
CA LEU A 184 -5.17 -11.34 19.67
C LEU A 184 -6.40 -10.91 18.86
N THR A 185 -6.95 -9.74 19.21
CA THR A 185 -8.06 -9.13 18.44
C THR A 185 -7.62 -8.76 17.02
N LYS A 186 -8.57 -8.56 16.09
CA LYS A 186 -8.28 -8.11 14.72
C LYS A 186 -7.46 -6.82 14.66
N LYS A 187 -7.71 -5.89 15.60
CA LYS A 187 -6.89 -4.69 15.79
C LYS A 187 -5.43 -5.05 16.07
N HIS A 188 -5.16 -5.97 17.00
CA HIS A 188 -3.79 -6.41 17.32
C HIS A 188 -3.09 -7.10 16.14
N GLN A 189 -3.82 -7.92 15.37
CA GLN A 189 -3.29 -8.56 14.16
C GLN A 189 -2.81 -7.52 13.14
N LEU A 190 -3.62 -6.49 12.89
CA LEU A 190 -3.27 -5.39 12.01
C LEU A 190 -2.09 -4.58 12.58
N THR A 191 -2.12 -4.21 13.86
CA THR A 191 -1.02 -3.48 14.53
C THR A 191 0.31 -4.20 14.38
N PHE A 192 0.32 -5.52 14.63
CA PHE A 192 1.52 -6.32 14.52
C PHE A 192 2.04 -6.32 13.08
N PHE A 193 1.18 -6.62 12.10
CA PHE A 193 1.59 -6.66 10.71
C PHE A 193 2.12 -5.31 10.20
N VAL A 194 1.46 -4.20 10.55
CA VAL A 194 1.90 -2.84 10.19
C VAL A 194 3.26 -2.52 10.80
N SER A 195 3.49 -2.90 12.06
CA SER A 195 4.76 -2.64 12.75
C SER A 195 5.93 -3.39 12.11
N VAL A 196 5.71 -4.64 11.68
CA VAL A 196 6.74 -5.46 11.01
C VAL A 196 6.96 -5.03 9.55
N SER A 197 5.90 -4.65 8.85
CA SER A 197 5.96 -4.27 7.42
C SER A 197 6.44 -2.84 7.18
N SER A 198 6.22 -1.91 8.11
CA SER A 198 6.59 -0.49 7.95
C SER A 198 8.08 -0.28 7.59
N PRO A 199 9.05 -0.94 8.26
CA PRO A 199 10.46 -0.95 7.85
C PRO A 199 10.73 -1.35 6.39
N TYR A 200 10.02 -2.37 5.90
CA TYR A 200 10.18 -2.85 4.54
C TYR A 200 9.67 -1.81 3.54
N VAL A 201 8.48 -1.25 3.78
CA VAL A 201 7.89 -0.21 2.92
C VAL A 201 8.77 1.03 2.91
N GLN A 202 9.37 1.39 4.05
CA GLN A 202 10.36 2.48 4.13
C GLN A 202 11.56 2.23 3.23
N LYS A 203 12.16 1.03 3.29
CA LYS A 203 13.28 0.66 2.41
C LYS A 203 12.94 0.77 0.93
N ILE A 204 11.71 0.41 0.55
CA ILE A 204 11.23 0.55 -0.83
C ILE A 204 11.10 2.03 -1.22
N ALA A 205 10.49 2.85 -0.36
CA ALA A 205 10.37 4.29 -0.57
C ALA A 205 11.76 4.96 -0.71
N ASP A 206 12.72 4.60 0.15
CA ASP A 206 14.09 5.11 0.09
C ASP A 206 14.84 4.69 -1.19
N THR A 207 14.56 3.48 -1.70
CA THR A 207 15.15 2.98 -2.95
C THR A 207 14.65 3.81 -4.13
N LEU A 208 13.34 4.07 -4.20
CA LEU A 208 12.73 4.92 -5.21
C LEU A 208 13.19 6.38 -5.10
N ALA A 209 13.32 6.91 -3.88
CA ALA A 209 13.78 8.28 -3.65
C ALA A 209 15.23 8.51 -4.15
N LYS A 210 16.06 7.46 -4.20
CA LYS A 210 17.40 7.48 -4.78
C LYS A 210 17.42 7.37 -6.32
N GLY A 211 16.25 7.26 -6.96
CA GLY A 211 16.12 7.06 -8.40
C GLY A 211 16.44 5.64 -8.87
N SER A 212 16.57 4.68 -7.95
CA SER A 212 16.86 3.29 -8.30
C SER A 212 15.58 2.55 -8.68
N PRO A 213 15.55 1.83 -9.82
CA PRO A 213 14.40 1.01 -10.19
C PRO A 213 14.23 -0.15 -9.19
N LEU A 214 12.98 -0.51 -8.90
CA LEU A 214 12.67 -1.69 -8.10
C LEU A 214 12.85 -2.96 -8.92
N SER A 215 13.41 -4.00 -8.30
CA SER A 215 13.45 -5.33 -8.90
C SER A 215 12.04 -5.95 -8.94
N ILE A 216 11.83 -6.90 -9.85
CA ILE A 216 10.56 -7.64 -9.98
C ILE A 216 10.14 -8.26 -8.63
N LEU A 217 11.10 -8.80 -7.88
CA LEU A 217 10.86 -9.39 -6.56
C LEU A 217 10.44 -8.35 -5.51
N GLN A 218 11.00 -7.14 -5.57
CA GLN A 218 10.61 -6.04 -4.67
C GLN A 218 9.18 -5.57 -4.97
N VAL A 219 8.82 -5.42 -6.25
CA VAL A 219 7.46 -5.05 -6.66
C VAL A 219 6.44 -6.10 -6.20
N LYS A 220 6.68 -7.38 -6.50
CA LYS A 220 5.79 -8.48 -6.05
C LYS A 220 5.63 -8.52 -4.52
N SER A 221 6.74 -8.38 -3.79
CA SER A 221 6.72 -8.40 -2.32
C SER A 221 6.00 -7.17 -1.73
N LEU A 222 6.13 -6.00 -2.35
CA LEU A 222 5.35 -4.81 -1.99
C LEU A 222 3.85 -5.04 -2.21
N ILE A 223 3.46 -5.55 -3.39
CA ILE A 223 2.05 -5.84 -3.72
C ILE A 223 1.45 -6.80 -2.69
N ARG A 224 2.10 -7.94 -2.42
CA ARG A 224 1.66 -8.92 -1.42
C ARG A 224 1.52 -8.30 -0.03
N THR A 225 2.48 -7.45 0.37
CA THR A 225 2.41 -6.74 1.67
C THR A 225 1.20 -5.82 1.73
N GLN A 226 0.91 -5.08 0.66
CA GLN A 226 -0.24 -4.18 0.58
C GLN A 226 -1.57 -4.97 0.61
N GLU A 227 -1.66 -6.08 -0.11
CA GLU A 227 -2.83 -6.97 -0.11
C GLU A 227 -3.12 -7.53 1.29
N HIS A 228 -2.09 -7.92 2.02
CA HIS A 228 -2.22 -8.34 3.41
C HIS A 228 -2.74 -7.22 4.31
N ILE A 229 -2.21 -5.99 4.17
CA ILE A 229 -2.73 -4.83 4.93
C ILE A 229 -4.19 -4.57 4.57
N LEU A 230 -4.56 -4.58 3.29
CA LEU A 230 -5.94 -4.40 2.83
C LEU A 230 -6.89 -5.44 3.43
N CYS A 231 -6.48 -6.70 3.42
CA CYS A 231 -7.27 -7.80 3.98
C CYS A 231 -7.43 -7.67 5.50
N LEU A 232 -6.37 -7.28 6.23
CA LEU A 232 -6.44 -7.09 7.68
C LEU A 232 -7.26 -5.86 8.05
N ALA A 233 -7.07 -4.74 7.34
CA ALA A 233 -7.79 -3.50 7.59
C ALA A 233 -9.29 -3.62 7.28
N SER A 234 -9.69 -4.39 6.26
CA SER A 234 -11.11 -4.62 5.96
C SER A 234 -11.86 -5.37 7.06
N LYS A 235 -11.14 -6.16 7.87
CA LYS A 235 -11.66 -6.88 9.05
C LYS A 235 -11.74 -6.00 10.31
N VAL A 236 -11.26 -4.76 10.23
CA VAL A 236 -11.23 -3.79 11.34
C VAL A 236 -12.20 -2.65 11.00
N HIS A 237 -13.36 -2.63 11.64
CA HIS A 237 -14.39 -1.64 11.36
C HIS A 237 -14.30 -0.43 12.32
N ALA A 238 -13.78 0.68 11.81
CA ALA A 238 -13.82 2.02 12.44
C ALA A 238 -13.40 2.07 13.93
N CYS A 239 -12.38 1.29 14.33
CA CYS A 239 -11.95 1.16 15.73
C CYS A 239 -10.45 1.41 15.95
N LEU A 240 -9.72 1.86 14.92
CA LEU A 240 -8.35 2.36 15.10
C LEU A 240 -8.41 3.78 15.68
N THR A 241 -8.13 3.86 16.97
CA THR A 241 -8.15 5.08 17.78
C THR A 241 -6.89 5.93 17.57
N THR A 242 -6.90 7.16 18.09
CA THR A 242 -5.78 8.11 17.97
C THR A 242 -4.43 7.54 18.42
N ASP A 243 -4.40 6.77 19.52
CA ASP A 243 -3.21 6.09 20.06
C ASP A 243 -2.61 5.03 19.11
N TRP A 244 -3.43 4.43 18.25
CA TRP A 244 -2.99 3.44 17.28
C TRP A 244 -2.07 4.07 16.23
N TRP A 245 -2.28 5.35 15.90
CA TRP A 245 -1.48 6.14 14.95
C TRP A 245 -0.11 6.55 15.49
N SER A 246 0.53 5.64 16.22
CA SER A 246 1.92 5.66 16.65
C SER A 246 2.90 5.89 15.47
N PRO A 247 4.22 6.06 15.74
CA PRO A 247 5.19 6.37 14.68
C PRO A 247 5.21 5.37 13.53
N PHE A 248 4.96 4.08 13.76
CA PHE A 248 5.01 3.04 12.72
C PHE A 248 3.89 3.16 11.67
N PRO A 249 2.58 3.18 12.02
CA PRO A 249 1.52 3.44 11.05
C PRO A 249 1.62 4.79 10.35
N THR A 250 2.02 5.83 11.10
CA THR A 250 2.22 7.16 10.52
C THR A 250 3.36 7.16 9.49
N SER A 251 4.47 6.48 9.79
CA SER A 251 5.57 6.27 8.86
C SER A 251 5.13 5.45 7.64
N LEU A 252 4.34 4.39 7.84
CA LEU A 252 3.82 3.58 6.75
C LEU A 252 3.01 4.43 5.75
N ILE A 253 2.06 5.25 6.23
CA ILE A 253 1.30 6.16 5.36
C ILE A 253 2.24 7.09 4.59
N LYS A 254 3.22 7.71 5.27
CA LYS A 254 4.19 8.61 4.62
C LYS A 254 4.97 7.90 3.51
N ASN A 255 5.40 6.66 3.74
CA ASN A 255 6.15 5.88 2.76
C ASN A 255 5.27 5.45 1.58
N LEU A 256 4.02 5.05 1.84
CA LEU A 256 3.04 4.75 0.78
C LEU A 256 2.75 6.00 -0.07
N GLU A 257 2.56 7.17 0.55
CA GLU A 257 2.43 8.45 -0.16
C GLU A 257 3.65 8.71 -1.05
N SER A 258 4.86 8.49 -0.54
CA SER A 258 6.10 8.67 -1.30
C SER A 258 6.19 7.73 -2.50
N ILE A 259 5.83 6.45 -2.34
CA ILE A 259 5.80 5.48 -3.43
C ILE A 259 4.77 5.90 -4.49
N SER A 260 3.59 6.34 -4.08
CA SER A 260 2.53 6.78 -5.00
C SER A 260 2.88 8.03 -5.81
N LYS A 261 3.83 8.85 -5.35
CA LYS A 261 4.29 10.06 -6.03
C LYS A 261 5.39 9.79 -7.06
N HIS A 262 5.93 8.56 -7.13
CA HIS A 262 7.02 8.26 -8.05
C HIS A 262 6.55 8.38 -9.52
N PRO A 263 7.35 8.94 -10.44
CA PRO A 263 6.98 9.07 -11.85
C PRO A 263 6.59 7.73 -12.47
N ILE A 264 5.50 7.75 -13.24
CA ILE A 264 4.93 6.59 -13.94
C ILE A 264 5.06 6.84 -15.43
N SER A 265 5.79 5.97 -16.12
CA SER A 265 6.00 6.02 -17.57
C SER A 265 4.93 5.25 -18.36
N SER A 266 4.03 4.53 -17.68
CA SER A 266 2.97 3.74 -18.30
C SER A 266 1.64 4.49 -18.43
N VAL A 267 0.87 4.15 -19.47
CA VAL A 267 -0.49 4.68 -19.71
C VAL A 267 -1.47 4.26 -18.61
N LYS A 268 -1.25 3.11 -17.99
CA LYS A 268 -2.03 2.60 -16.84
C LYS A 268 -1.27 2.81 -15.55
N LEU A 269 -1.99 3.11 -14.48
CA LEU A 269 -1.44 3.19 -13.13
C LEU A 269 -0.95 1.78 -12.70
N PRO A 270 0.32 1.62 -12.29
CA PRO A 270 0.85 0.34 -11.80
C PRO A 270 0.08 -0.17 -10.58
N VAL A 271 0.01 -1.49 -10.43
CA VAL A 271 -0.77 -2.14 -9.37
C VAL A 271 -0.24 -1.77 -8.00
N GLU A 272 1.08 -1.73 -7.83
CA GLU A 272 1.76 -1.34 -6.60
C GLU A 272 1.48 0.10 -6.18
N VAL A 273 1.25 1.01 -7.13
CA VAL A 273 0.86 2.41 -6.85
C VAL A 273 -0.62 2.47 -6.50
N LYS A 274 -1.48 1.78 -7.26
CA LYS A 274 -2.91 1.69 -6.97
C LYS A 274 -3.15 1.13 -5.57
N ASN A 275 -2.45 0.06 -5.22
CA ASN A 275 -2.55 -0.60 -3.93
C ASN A 275 -2.03 0.28 -2.78
N CYS A 276 -0.99 1.11 -2.98
CA CYS A 276 -0.60 2.12 -1.99
C CYS A 276 -1.77 3.04 -1.62
N ILE A 277 -2.47 3.56 -2.64
CA ILE A 277 -3.63 4.44 -2.46
C ILE A 277 -4.75 3.69 -1.73
N SER A 278 -5.07 2.47 -2.18
CA SER A 278 -6.09 1.64 -1.53
C SER A 278 -5.77 1.30 -0.08
N VAL A 279 -4.50 1.06 0.26
CA VAL A 279 -4.08 0.81 1.65
C VAL A 279 -4.31 2.05 2.51
N ILE A 280 -3.94 3.24 2.01
CA ILE A 280 -4.20 4.51 2.71
C ILE A 280 -5.71 4.67 2.97
N GLU A 281 -6.54 4.48 1.94
CA GLU A 281 -8.01 4.55 2.06
C GLU A 281 -8.58 3.54 3.07
N SER A 282 -8.06 2.31 3.05
CA SER A 282 -8.51 1.23 3.94
C SER A 282 -8.16 1.50 5.40
N LEU A 283 -6.94 1.96 5.68
CA LEU A 283 -6.50 2.35 7.03
C LEU A 283 -7.28 3.56 7.56
N LEU A 284 -7.54 4.56 6.71
CA LEU A 284 -8.43 5.68 7.04
C LEU A 284 -9.83 5.17 7.37
N SER A 285 -10.39 4.26 6.58
CA SER A 285 -11.74 3.72 6.79
C SER A 285 -11.85 2.86 8.06
N ALA A 286 -10.77 2.17 8.44
CA ALA A 286 -10.68 1.38 9.67
C ALA A 286 -10.54 2.24 10.94
N SER A 287 -10.30 3.54 10.81
CA SER A 287 -10.06 4.46 11.93
C SER A 287 -11.33 5.06 12.53
N SER A 288 -11.26 5.43 13.81
CA SER A 288 -12.27 6.27 14.47
C SER A 288 -12.43 7.60 13.73
N ILE A 289 -13.51 8.34 13.98
CA ILE A 289 -13.72 9.66 13.37
C ILE A 289 -12.65 10.64 13.86
N THR A 290 -12.33 10.60 15.15
CA THR A 290 -11.32 11.44 15.79
C THR A 290 -9.94 11.20 15.20
N ALA A 291 -9.50 9.95 15.11
CA ALA A 291 -8.22 9.59 14.53
C ALA A 291 -8.14 9.99 13.05
N ARG A 292 -9.22 9.79 12.27
CA ARG A 292 -9.28 10.24 10.87
C ARG A 292 -9.05 11.74 10.75
N CYS A 293 -9.63 12.56 11.62
CA CYS A 293 -9.43 14.01 11.59
C CYS A 293 -7.93 14.37 11.73
N GLN A 294 -7.24 13.76 12.69
CA GLN A 294 -5.79 13.96 12.87
C GLN A 294 -4.99 13.52 11.65
N VAL A 295 -5.29 12.35 11.08
CA VAL A 295 -4.57 11.83 9.91
C VAL A 295 -4.79 12.71 8.69
N PHE A 296 -6.02 13.17 8.44
CA PHE A 296 -6.33 14.08 7.32
C PHE A 296 -5.56 15.40 7.41
N SER A 297 -5.45 15.99 8.61
CA SER A 297 -4.63 17.20 8.80
C SER A 297 -3.18 16.96 8.39
N GLY A 298 -2.62 15.82 8.79
CA GLY A 298 -1.28 15.40 8.39
C GLY A 298 -1.14 15.17 6.89
N LEU A 299 -2.10 14.49 6.25
CA LEU A 299 -2.09 14.21 4.81
C LEU A 299 -2.16 15.49 3.97
N VAL A 300 -3.05 16.43 4.32
CA VAL A 300 -3.18 17.70 3.60
C VAL A 300 -1.90 18.52 3.71
N SER A 301 -1.29 18.59 4.90
CA SER A 301 0.00 19.26 5.11
C SER A 301 1.13 18.62 4.30
N ARG A 302 1.30 17.29 4.37
CA ARG A 302 2.35 16.55 3.64
C ARG A 302 2.16 16.51 2.13
N SER A 303 0.94 16.75 1.64
CA SER A 303 0.69 16.83 0.19
C SER A 303 1.40 18.02 -0.49
N LEU A 304 1.93 18.97 0.29
CA LEU A 304 2.64 20.15 -0.20
C LEU A 304 4.12 19.89 -0.53
N GLU A 305 4.77 18.91 0.12
CA GLU A 305 6.22 18.70 -0.02
C GLU A 305 6.61 17.21 -0.06
N PRO A 306 7.08 16.65 -1.20
CA PRO A 306 7.01 17.24 -2.53
C PRO A 306 5.55 17.33 -3.00
N PHE A 307 5.22 18.43 -3.67
CA PHE A 307 3.88 18.68 -4.20
C PHE A 307 3.50 17.63 -5.24
N HIS A 308 2.32 17.02 -5.10
CA HIS A 308 1.75 16.14 -6.10
C HIS A 308 0.25 16.41 -6.27
N CYS A 309 -0.13 17.00 -7.40
CA CYS A 309 -1.50 17.46 -7.66
C CYS A 309 -2.54 16.33 -7.57
N GLY A 310 -2.23 15.12 -8.08
CA GLY A 310 -3.11 13.96 -8.03
C GLY A 310 -3.43 13.49 -6.59
N ILE A 311 -2.40 13.20 -5.78
CA ILE A 311 -2.56 12.83 -4.37
C ILE A 311 -3.30 13.90 -3.58
N ARG A 312 -2.96 15.19 -3.75
CA ARG A 312 -3.67 16.28 -3.08
C ARG A 312 -5.15 16.31 -3.46
N ALA A 313 -5.48 16.19 -4.74
CA ALA A 313 -6.86 16.12 -5.22
C ALA A 313 -7.63 14.92 -4.60
N HIS A 314 -6.95 13.78 -4.51
CA HIS A 314 -7.50 12.57 -3.94
C HIS A 314 -7.78 12.72 -2.43
N VAL A 315 -6.83 13.25 -1.65
CA VAL A 315 -7.02 13.54 -0.22
C VAL A 315 -8.18 14.50 0.02
N ILE A 316 -8.32 15.57 -0.79
CA ILE A 316 -9.46 16.50 -0.71
C ILE A 316 -10.79 15.78 -0.98
N THR A 317 -10.80 14.86 -1.95
CA THR A 317 -11.99 14.08 -2.29
C THR A 317 -12.38 13.13 -1.17
N LEU A 318 -11.42 12.40 -0.59
CA LEU A 318 -11.65 11.54 0.56
C LEU A 318 -12.14 12.33 1.77
N PHE A 319 -11.59 13.52 2.01
CA PHE A 319 -12.03 14.40 3.09
C PHE A 319 -13.49 14.85 2.89
N LYS A 320 -13.86 15.25 1.66
CA LYS A 320 -15.24 15.59 1.31
C LYS A 320 -16.20 14.42 1.62
N ASP A 321 -15.83 13.21 1.24
CA ASP A 321 -16.66 12.01 1.47
C ASP A 321 -16.74 11.65 2.96
N PHE A 322 -15.64 11.82 3.71
CA PHE A 322 -15.60 11.67 5.16
C PHE A 322 -16.50 12.69 5.87
N LEU A 323 -16.41 13.97 5.50
CA LEU A 323 -17.29 15.03 6.01
C LEU A 323 -18.76 14.70 5.72
N HIS A 324 -19.07 14.28 4.50
CA HIS A 324 -20.42 13.90 4.09
C HIS A 324 -20.98 12.72 4.91
N LYS A 325 -20.24 11.61 4.98
CA LYS A 325 -20.66 10.39 5.70
C LYS A 325 -20.88 10.66 7.19
N THR A 326 -19.97 11.41 7.81
CA THR A 326 -20.10 11.75 9.24
C THR A 326 -21.28 12.69 9.48
N TRP A 327 -21.53 13.63 8.58
CA TRP A 327 -22.71 14.50 8.66
C TRP A 327 -24.01 13.70 8.53
N LEU A 328 -24.11 12.77 7.57
CA LEU A 328 -25.27 11.87 7.46
C LEU A 328 -25.46 11.06 8.74
N LYS A 329 -24.39 10.51 9.32
CA LYS A 329 -24.47 9.76 10.58
C LYS A 329 -25.06 10.60 11.72
N VAL A 330 -24.70 11.88 11.82
CA VAL A 330 -25.32 12.79 12.80
C VAL A 330 -26.81 13.01 12.52
N GLN A 331 -27.22 13.08 11.26
CA GLN A 331 -28.64 13.18 10.91
C GLN A 331 -29.42 11.93 11.33
N ASP A 332 -28.78 10.77 11.28
CA ASP A 332 -29.41 9.48 11.60
C ASP A 332 -29.50 9.21 13.10
N ILE A 333 -28.38 9.37 13.84
CA ILE A 333 -28.31 8.97 15.26
C ILE A 333 -28.19 10.15 16.24
N GLY A 334 -28.00 11.37 15.76
CA GLY A 334 -27.79 12.57 16.58
C GLY A 334 -26.33 12.78 17.01
N LEU A 335 -25.99 14.01 17.38
CA LEU A 335 -24.61 14.40 17.69
C LEU A 335 -24.11 13.75 18.99
N GLY A 336 -24.95 13.74 20.03
CA GLY A 336 -24.60 13.16 21.33
C GLY A 336 -24.30 11.66 21.26
N ALA A 337 -25.09 10.90 20.49
CA ALA A 337 -24.86 9.47 20.29
C ALA A 337 -23.54 9.20 19.55
N LEU A 338 -23.24 10.01 18.52
CA LEU A 338 -21.97 9.88 17.79
C LEU A 338 -20.74 10.13 18.68
N ILE A 339 -20.81 11.13 19.56
CA ILE A 339 -19.74 11.43 20.52
C ILE A 339 -19.58 10.27 21.50
N LEU A 340 -20.68 9.74 22.02
CA LEU A 340 -20.65 8.58 22.91
C LEU A 340 -20.03 7.36 22.22
N GLU A 341 -20.38 7.08 20.96
CA GLU A 341 -19.76 5.97 20.20
C GLU A 341 -18.23 6.10 20.14
N GLU A 342 -17.71 7.29 19.83
CA GLU A 342 -16.25 7.54 19.80
C GLU A 342 -15.60 7.39 21.18
N GLN A 343 -16.27 7.83 22.24
CA GLN A 343 -15.79 7.64 23.62
C GLN A 343 -15.74 6.17 24.02
N HIS A 344 -16.72 5.36 23.62
CA HIS A 344 -16.72 3.91 23.86
C HIS A 344 -15.60 3.18 23.10
N LEU A 345 -15.13 3.74 21.98
CA LEU A 345 -13.96 3.22 21.27
C LEU A 345 -12.64 3.54 22.02
N GLY A 346 -12.65 4.47 22.97
CA GLY A 346 -11.48 4.90 23.74
C GLY A 346 -10.95 6.28 23.37
N GLU A 347 -11.66 7.06 22.55
CA GLU A 347 -11.28 8.45 22.27
C GLU A 347 -11.58 9.36 23.47
N VAL A 348 -10.54 10.00 24.02
CA VAL A 348 -10.67 10.90 25.17
C VAL A 348 -11.11 12.31 24.75
N ASN A 349 -10.54 12.81 23.66
CA ASN A 349 -10.81 14.15 23.11
C ASN A 349 -11.46 14.02 21.73
N VAL A 350 -12.75 13.67 21.71
CA VAL A 350 -13.49 13.45 20.45
C VAL A 350 -13.43 14.70 19.59
N THR A 351 -13.00 14.53 18.34
CA THR A 351 -12.94 15.58 17.32
C THR A 351 -13.73 15.13 16.09
N LEU A 352 -14.65 15.96 15.64
CA LEU A 352 -15.53 15.69 14.51
C LEU A 352 -15.15 16.57 13.31
N PRO A 353 -15.39 16.13 12.07
CA PRO A 353 -14.95 16.84 10.87
C PRO A 353 -15.65 18.20 10.64
N PHE A 354 -16.70 18.50 11.40
CA PHE A 354 -17.41 19.77 11.38
C PHE A 354 -17.11 20.66 12.60
N ASP A 355 -16.21 20.25 13.49
CA ASP A 355 -15.76 21.10 14.59
C ASP A 355 -15.05 22.33 14.04
N SER A 356 -15.42 23.50 14.56
CA SER A 356 -15.07 24.77 13.93
C SER A 356 -13.56 25.02 13.87
N SER A 357 -12.82 24.68 14.92
CA SER A 357 -11.35 24.82 14.95
C SER A 357 -10.68 23.91 13.93
N TYR A 358 -11.06 22.64 13.90
CA TYR A 358 -10.55 21.62 12.98
C TYR A 358 -10.86 21.98 11.53
N LEU A 359 -12.13 22.22 11.20
CA LEU A 359 -12.57 22.45 9.83
C LEU A 359 -11.99 23.75 9.28
N ARG A 360 -11.86 24.81 10.10
CA ARG A 360 -11.18 26.04 9.67
C ARG A 360 -9.72 25.80 9.29
N ALA A 361 -8.97 25.07 10.11
CA ALA A 361 -7.57 24.75 9.80
C ALA A 361 -7.44 23.92 8.51
N MET A 362 -8.38 22.97 8.30
CA MET A 362 -8.47 22.21 7.06
C MET A 362 -8.79 23.10 5.86
N CYS A 363 -9.77 24.02 6.00
CA CYS A 363 -10.11 24.99 4.95
C CYS A 363 -8.93 25.90 4.62
N ASP A 364 -8.23 26.45 5.61
CA ASP A 364 -7.06 27.30 5.40
C ASP A 364 -5.94 26.53 4.64
N SER A 365 -5.81 25.22 4.90
CA SER A 365 -4.84 24.37 4.22
C SER A 365 -5.26 23.95 2.81
N ILE A 366 -6.56 23.82 2.53
CA ILE A 366 -7.10 23.39 1.23
C ILE A 366 -7.27 24.59 0.29
N PHE A 367 -7.86 25.67 0.78
CA PHE A 367 -8.22 26.87 0.03
C PHE A 367 -7.14 27.95 0.13
N GLN A 368 -5.95 27.59 -0.35
CA GLN A 368 -4.83 28.50 -0.49
C GLN A 368 -4.29 28.41 -1.92
N TYR A 369 -4.28 29.54 -2.63
CA TYR A 369 -3.72 29.66 -3.97
C TYR A 369 -3.11 31.06 -4.19
N PRO A 370 -1.89 31.16 -4.74
CA PRO A 370 -0.98 30.08 -5.10
C PRO A 370 -0.48 29.29 -3.87
N LEU A 371 -0.11 28.03 -4.08
CA LEU A 371 0.47 27.22 -3.02
C LEU A 371 1.90 27.70 -2.71
N PRO A 372 2.31 27.76 -1.43
CA PRO A 372 3.70 28.04 -1.07
C PRO A 372 4.63 27.02 -1.72
N ASN A 373 5.81 27.44 -2.18
CA ASN A 373 6.87 26.59 -2.74
C ASN A 373 6.42 25.73 -3.94
N CYS A 374 5.37 26.14 -4.65
CA CYS A 374 4.86 25.44 -5.83
C CYS A 374 4.98 26.33 -7.07
N ASP A 375 6.01 26.07 -7.89
CA ASP A 375 6.25 26.77 -9.15
C ASP A 375 5.47 26.17 -10.33
N ASN A 376 4.65 25.15 -10.07
CA ASN A 376 3.87 24.47 -11.10
C ASN A 376 2.84 25.41 -11.72
N SER A 377 2.63 25.28 -13.03
CA SER A 377 1.62 26.06 -13.73
C SER A 377 0.20 25.76 -13.24
N VAL A 378 -0.76 26.67 -13.47
CA VAL A 378 -2.20 26.42 -13.21
C VAL A 378 -2.66 25.10 -13.83
N TYR A 379 -2.14 24.77 -15.01
CA TYR A 379 -2.47 23.55 -15.73
C TYR A 379 -2.04 22.30 -14.95
N ASP A 380 -0.82 22.27 -14.40
CA ASP A 380 -0.28 21.14 -13.62
C ASP A 380 -0.98 21.01 -12.26
N GLN A 381 -1.65 22.08 -11.82
CA GLN A 381 -2.41 22.16 -10.58
C GLN A 381 -3.91 21.84 -10.78
N PHE A 382 -4.36 21.61 -12.01
CA PHE A 382 -5.77 21.49 -12.37
C PHE A 382 -6.58 20.51 -11.48
N SER A 383 -6.05 19.30 -11.26
CA SER A 383 -6.78 18.23 -10.55
C SER A 383 -7.14 18.60 -9.12
N TRP A 384 -6.23 19.21 -8.36
CA TRP A 384 -6.50 19.55 -6.95
C TRP A 384 -7.36 20.80 -6.84
N LEU A 385 -7.20 21.76 -7.75
CA LEU A 385 -8.06 22.95 -7.85
C LEU A 385 -9.51 22.54 -8.08
N MET A 386 -9.75 21.62 -9.03
CA MET A 386 -11.07 21.06 -9.28
C MET A 386 -11.64 20.32 -8.07
N ALA A 387 -10.81 19.54 -7.34
CA ALA A 387 -11.26 18.86 -6.13
C ALA A 387 -11.67 19.85 -5.02
N ALA A 388 -10.88 20.90 -4.80
CA ALA A 388 -11.17 21.96 -3.83
C ALA A 388 -12.46 22.71 -4.19
N LEU A 389 -12.62 23.13 -5.45
CA LEU A 389 -13.84 23.79 -5.92
C LEU A 389 -15.08 22.90 -5.76
N ASN A 390 -14.98 21.61 -6.09
CA ASN A 390 -16.08 20.67 -5.91
C ASN A 390 -16.44 20.46 -4.43
N LEU A 391 -15.47 20.45 -3.52
CA LEU A 391 -15.72 20.46 -2.08
C LEU A 391 -16.51 21.71 -1.67
N ALA A 392 -16.10 22.90 -2.13
CA ALA A 392 -16.80 24.15 -1.82
C ALA A 392 -18.24 24.15 -2.37
N ILE A 393 -18.44 23.72 -3.62
CA ILE A 393 -19.78 23.59 -4.24
C ILE A 393 -20.64 22.61 -3.43
N TYR A 394 -20.09 21.44 -3.07
CA TYR A 394 -20.80 20.45 -2.26
C TYR A 394 -21.29 21.06 -0.94
N VAL A 395 -20.41 21.76 -0.21
CA VAL A 395 -20.79 22.39 1.06
C VAL A 395 -21.86 23.45 0.84
N SER A 396 -21.70 24.34 -0.13
CA SER A 396 -22.67 25.38 -0.48
C SER A 396 -24.07 24.81 -0.79
N ILE A 397 -24.14 23.72 -1.56
CA ILE A 397 -25.40 23.04 -1.88
C ILE A 397 -25.97 22.37 -0.62
N ARG A 398 -25.14 21.65 0.14
CA ARG A 398 -25.58 20.86 1.29
C ARG A 398 -26.12 21.75 2.41
N THR A 399 -25.43 22.84 2.74
CA THR A 399 -25.88 23.78 3.77
C THR A 399 -27.20 24.43 3.39
N LYS A 400 -27.37 24.87 2.14
CA LYS A 400 -28.63 25.41 1.62
C LYS A 400 -29.76 24.39 1.66
N SER A 401 -29.48 23.15 1.31
CA SER A 401 -30.45 22.05 1.37
C SER A 401 -30.92 21.79 2.79
N VAL A 402 -30.00 21.76 3.78
CA VAL A 402 -30.36 21.61 5.20
C VAL A 402 -31.20 22.78 5.70
N SER A 403 -30.94 24.01 5.23
CA SER A 403 -31.77 25.17 5.56
C SER A 403 -33.17 25.14 4.95
N ALA A 404 -33.35 24.44 3.82
CA ALA A 404 -34.61 24.39 3.08
C ALA A 404 -35.55 23.25 3.52
N VAL A 405 -35.04 22.24 4.23
CA VAL A 405 -35.79 21.03 4.63
C VAL A 405 -35.99 21.02 6.15
N PRO A 406 -37.11 20.46 6.67
CA PRO A 406 -37.25 20.22 8.11
C PRO A 406 -36.11 19.32 8.62
N CYS A 407 -35.19 19.89 9.38
CA CYS A 407 -34.09 19.21 10.05
C CYS A 407 -34.08 19.60 11.53
N THR A 408 -33.45 18.77 12.37
CA THR A 408 -33.23 19.09 13.78
C THR A 408 -32.36 20.34 13.93
N ASP A 409 -32.53 21.06 15.04
CA ASP A 409 -31.76 22.28 15.29
C ASP A 409 -30.26 22.01 15.41
N GLU A 410 -29.88 20.83 15.92
CA GLU A 410 -28.49 20.36 15.93
C GLU A 410 -27.89 20.29 14.51
N VAL A 411 -28.61 19.67 13.57
CA VAL A 411 -28.16 19.53 12.18
C VAL A 411 -28.08 20.89 11.47
N LYS A 412 -29.01 21.80 11.76
CA LYS A 412 -28.96 23.19 11.27
C LYS A 412 -27.76 23.95 11.84
N GLN A 413 -27.46 23.76 13.13
CA GLN A 413 -26.30 24.39 13.76
C GLN A 413 -24.99 23.88 13.16
N ILE A 414 -24.88 22.57 12.91
CA ILE A 414 -23.73 22.00 12.19
C ILE A 414 -23.62 22.61 10.79
N ALA A 415 -24.72 22.69 10.04
CA ALA A 415 -24.73 23.31 8.71
C ALA A 415 -24.22 24.76 8.75
N ARG A 416 -24.66 25.53 9.74
CA ARG A 416 -24.20 26.90 9.97
C ARG A 416 -22.70 26.94 10.27
N ASN A 417 -22.23 26.12 11.20
CA ASN A 417 -20.82 26.06 11.60
C ASN A 417 -19.90 25.66 10.44
N VAL A 418 -20.30 24.67 9.65
CA VAL A 418 -19.59 24.24 8.45
C VAL A 418 -19.53 25.36 7.42
N SER A 419 -20.66 26.03 7.15
CA SER A 419 -20.72 27.18 6.25
C SER A 419 -19.77 28.29 6.69
N LEU A 420 -19.76 28.62 7.99
CA LEU A 420 -18.89 29.64 8.58
C LEU A 420 -17.40 29.28 8.55
N ALA A 421 -17.06 27.99 8.58
CA ALA A 421 -15.66 27.56 8.45
C ALA A 421 -15.10 27.85 7.05
N PHE A 422 -15.94 27.77 6.01
CA PHE A 422 -15.58 28.07 4.62
C PHE A 422 -15.58 29.58 4.29
N SER A 423 -16.12 30.41 5.19
CA SER A 423 -16.26 31.86 4.99
C SER A 423 -15.57 32.70 6.07
N ARG A 424 -14.54 32.14 6.71
CA ARG A 424 -13.75 32.84 7.73
C ARG A 424 -13.39 34.25 7.23
N PRO A 425 -13.68 35.32 7.99
CA PRO A 425 -13.29 36.66 7.61
C PRO A 425 -11.77 36.85 7.75
N ASP A 426 -11.17 37.53 6.78
CA ASP A 426 -9.82 38.05 6.85
C ASP A 426 -9.77 39.34 7.69
N ALA A 427 -8.58 39.95 7.80
CA ALA A 427 -8.39 41.18 8.56
C ALA A 427 -9.25 42.37 8.07
N LYS A 428 -9.81 42.29 6.86
CA LYS A 428 -10.67 43.31 6.24
C LYS A 428 -12.15 42.88 6.22
N GLY A 429 -12.51 41.79 6.90
CA GLY A 429 -13.87 41.27 6.94
C GLY A 429 -14.32 40.55 5.65
N LYS A 430 -13.42 40.27 4.70
CA LYS A 430 -13.74 39.50 3.49
C LYS A 430 -13.49 38.02 3.72
N SER A 431 -14.23 37.14 3.06
CA SER A 431 -13.98 35.69 3.14
C SER A 431 -12.56 35.33 2.71
N THR A 432 -11.83 34.57 3.53
CA THR A 432 -10.48 34.05 3.22
C THR A 432 -10.51 33.15 2.00
N MET A 433 -11.56 32.34 1.81
CA MET A 433 -11.74 31.55 0.58
C MET A 433 -11.80 32.45 -0.66
N ARG A 434 -12.37 33.65 -0.55
CA ARG A 434 -12.36 34.61 -1.65
C ARG A 434 -10.97 35.21 -1.85
N THR A 435 -10.38 35.75 -0.79
CA THR A 435 -9.15 36.55 -0.90
C THR A 435 -7.87 35.73 -1.07
N HIS A 436 -7.82 34.50 -0.54
CA HIS A 436 -6.64 33.63 -0.57
C HIS A 436 -6.75 32.47 -1.57
N PHE A 437 -7.91 32.26 -2.20
CA PHE A 437 -8.10 31.16 -3.15
C PHE A 437 -8.77 31.61 -4.44
N LEU A 438 -10.02 32.08 -4.39
CA LEU A 438 -10.79 32.38 -5.61
C LEU A 438 -10.25 33.57 -6.40
N ASP A 439 -10.03 34.72 -5.76
CA ASP A 439 -9.59 35.94 -6.46
C ASP A 439 -8.20 35.74 -7.13
N PRO A 440 -7.17 35.16 -6.44
CA PRO A 440 -5.89 34.87 -7.09
C PRO A 440 -6.02 33.84 -8.21
N LEU A 441 -6.85 32.80 -8.04
CA LEU A 441 -7.07 31.77 -9.06
C LEU A 441 -7.74 32.33 -10.31
N VAL A 442 -8.78 33.17 -10.15
CA VAL A 442 -9.44 33.84 -11.28
C VAL A 442 -8.44 34.72 -12.03
N SER A 443 -7.66 35.51 -11.31
CA SER A 443 -6.63 36.37 -11.91
C SER A 443 -5.65 35.56 -12.76
N ASP A 444 -5.14 34.44 -12.23
CA ASP A 444 -4.15 33.65 -12.95
C ASP A 444 -4.75 32.85 -14.11
N VAL A 445 -5.94 32.26 -13.94
CA VAL A 445 -6.66 31.56 -15.03
C VAL A 445 -6.96 32.52 -16.18
N VAL A 446 -7.39 33.75 -15.92
CA VAL A 446 -7.64 34.76 -16.96
C VAL A 446 -6.34 35.14 -17.66
N SER A 447 -5.27 35.39 -16.90
CA SER A 447 -3.95 35.72 -17.43
C SER A 447 -3.41 34.62 -18.35
N VAL A 448 -3.40 33.38 -17.88
CA VAL A 448 -2.94 32.20 -18.62
C VAL A 448 -3.84 31.92 -19.83
N SER A 449 -5.16 31.99 -19.66
CA SER A 449 -6.11 31.76 -20.77
C SER A 449 -5.92 32.77 -21.90
N ASN A 450 -5.64 34.04 -21.60
CA ASN A 450 -5.38 35.05 -22.63
C ASN A 450 -4.10 34.74 -23.42
N ARG A 451 -3.03 34.27 -22.77
CA ARG A 451 -1.81 33.81 -23.45
C ARG A 451 -2.09 32.66 -24.42
N TYR A 452 -2.84 31.66 -23.98
CA TYR A 452 -3.20 30.52 -24.84
C TYR A 452 -4.15 30.90 -25.99
N LYS A 453 -5.08 31.84 -25.79
CA LYS A 453 -5.92 32.37 -26.87
C LYS A 453 -5.12 33.14 -27.91
N MET A 454 -4.10 33.90 -27.48
CA MET A 454 -3.20 34.59 -28.39
C MET A 454 -2.40 33.58 -29.23
N ALA A 455 -1.84 32.56 -28.59
CA ALA A 455 -1.14 31.48 -29.30
C ALA A 455 -2.06 30.78 -30.32
N GLU A 456 -3.28 30.40 -29.93
CA GLU A 456 -4.26 29.78 -30.83
C GLU A 456 -4.59 30.66 -32.06
N ARG A 457 -4.69 31.99 -31.88
CA ARG A 457 -4.90 32.92 -32.99
C ARG A 457 -3.68 33.01 -33.90
N GLU A 458 -2.47 33.03 -33.36
CA GLU A 458 -1.24 33.02 -34.14
C GLU A 458 -1.13 31.76 -35.01
N TYR A 459 -1.54 30.59 -34.50
CA TYR A 459 -1.65 29.35 -35.29
C TYR A 459 -2.68 29.47 -36.43
N ALA A 460 -3.79 30.17 -36.20
CA ALA A 460 -4.82 30.39 -37.23
C ALA A 460 -4.38 31.38 -38.32
N GLU A 461 -3.57 32.38 -37.95
CA GLU A 461 -3.05 33.41 -38.86
C GLU A 461 -1.81 32.96 -39.63
N LYS A 462 -1.00 32.04 -39.06
CA LYS A 462 0.23 31.50 -39.66
C LYS A 462 0.21 29.97 -39.64
N PRO A 463 -0.31 29.31 -40.69
CA PRO A 463 -0.46 27.85 -40.73
C PRO A 463 0.87 27.09 -40.91
N ASP A 464 1.99 27.78 -41.18
CA ASP A 464 3.29 27.16 -41.33
C ASP A 464 3.97 26.94 -39.95
N PRO A 465 4.14 25.67 -39.49
CA PRO A 465 4.75 25.35 -38.20
C PRO A 465 6.20 25.86 -38.07
N SER A 466 6.89 26.15 -39.18
CA SER A 466 8.26 26.66 -39.17
C SER A 466 8.37 28.12 -38.72
N THR A 467 7.24 28.85 -38.66
CA THR A 467 7.19 30.25 -38.21
C THR A 467 6.95 30.39 -36.70
N ILE A 468 6.83 29.26 -35.99
CA ILE A 468 6.46 29.20 -34.59
C ILE A 468 7.71 29.03 -33.73
N ALA A 469 7.79 29.80 -32.64
CA ALA A 469 8.96 29.77 -31.76
C ALA A 469 9.22 28.33 -31.23
N PRO A 470 10.48 27.87 -31.21
CA PRO A 470 10.83 26.57 -30.62
C PRO A 470 10.35 26.49 -29.18
N GLY A 471 9.55 25.46 -28.85
CA GLY A 471 8.97 25.26 -27.51
C GLY A 471 7.60 25.91 -27.28
N ALA A 472 6.98 26.51 -28.30
CA ALA A 472 5.58 26.93 -28.21
C ALA A 472 4.63 25.70 -28.09
N PRO A 473 3.57 25.80 -27.27
CA PRO A 473 2.60 24.71 -27.12
C PRO A 473 1.86 24.47 -28.44
N SER A 474 1.64 23.20 -28.79
CA SER A 474 0.94 22.85 -30.04
C SER A 474 -0.49 23.42 -30.08
N LEU A 475 -1.08 23.58 -31.26
CA LEU A 475 -2.49 24.02 -31.38
C LEU A 475 -3.45 23.11 -30.60
N GLN A 476 -3.24 21.80 -30.67
CA GLN A 476 -4.04 20.82 -29.92
C GLN A 476 -3.89 21.02 -28.41
N GLU A 477 -2.66 21.24 -27.94
CA GLU A 477 -2.38 21.52 -26.53
C GLU A 477 -3.03 22.85 -26.08
N CYS A 478 -2.99 23.88 -26.92
CA CYS A 478 -3.68 25.14 -26.65
C CYS A 478 -5.18 24.94 -26.48
N GLN A 479 -5.82 24.22 -27.40
CA GLN A 479 -7.25 23.93 -27.36
C GLN A 479 -7.65 23.14 -26.11
N ILE A 480 -6.89 22.10 -25.76
CA ILE A 480 -7.11 21.30 -24.56
C ILE A 480 -6.99 22.17 -23.29
N ASN A 481 -5.97 23.02 -23.23
CA ASN A 481 -5.74 23.88 -22.07
C ASN A 481 -6.81 24.95 -21.93
N LEU A 482 -7.27 25.54 -23.04
CA LEU A 482 -8.40 26.48 -23.04
C LEU A 482 -9.70 25.83 -22.57
N LEU A 483 -9.96 24.58 -22.94
CA LEU A 483 -11.12 23.81 -22.42
C LEU A 483 -11.00 23.59 -20.92
N ARG A 484 -9.81 23.25 -20.40
CA ARG A 484 -9.56 23.10 -18.96
C ARG A 484 -9.78 24.42 -18.22
N PHE A 485 -9.26 25.54 -18.72
CA PHE A 485 -9.46 26.85 -18.11
C PHE A 485 -10.91 27.29 -18.12
N ARG A 486 -11.66 27.00 -19.20
CA ARG A 486 -13.10 27.24 -19.25
C ARG A 486 -13.82 26.45 -18.16
N LEU A 487 -13.54 25.14 -18.05
CA LEU A 487 -14.13 24.30 -17.02
C LEU A 487 -13.81 24.80 -15.59
N LEU A 488 -12.57 25.25 -15.34
CA LEU A 488 -12.21 25.88 -14.07
C LEU A 488 -13.03 27.14 -13.79
N MET A 489 -13.11 28.07 -14.75
CA MET A 489 -13.88 29.31 -14.60
C MET A 489 -15.37 29.05 -14.38
N ASP A 490 -15.96 28.13 -15.15
CA ASP A 490 -17.35 27.72 -15.00
C ASP A 490 -17.57 27.14 -13.60
N THR A 491 -16.64 26.35 -13.09
CA THR A 491 -16.72 25.77 -11.74
C THR A 491 -16.57 26.83 -10.66
N ILE A 492 -15.64 27.78 -10.80
CA ILE A 492 -15.46 28.92 -9.88
C ILE A 492 -16.76 29.73 -9.77
N SER A 493 -17.41 30.03 -10.91
CA SER A 493 -18.66 30.79 -10.94
C SER A 493 -19.80 30.11 -10.17
N ARG A 494 -19.75 28.77 -10.04
CA ARG A 494 -20.76 27.95 -9.36
C ARG A 494 -20.56 27.80 -7.85
N VAL A 495 -19.38 28.14 -7.31
CA VAL A 495 -19.11 28.07 -5.86
C VAL A 495 -20.11 28.94 -5.09
N GLY A 496 -20.49 30.09 -5.67
CA GLY A 496 -21.37 31.07 -5.05
C GLY A 496 -20.73 31.78 -3.85
N GLU A 497 -21.52 32.56 -3.12
CA GLU A 497 -21.07 33.23 -1.90
C GLU A 497 -21.46 32.44 -0.65
N PHE A 498 -20.52 32.33 0.29
CA PHE A 498 -20.79 31.80 1.62
C PHE A 498 -21.10 32.96 2.59
N PRO A 499 -22.02 32.78 3.55
CA PRO A 499 -22.37 33.82 4.52
C PRO A 499 -21.18 34.16 5.42
N VAL A 500 -20.88 35.44 5.57
CA VAL A 500 -19.87 35.98 6.50
C VAL A 500 -20.64 36.63 7.65
N ASN A 501 -21.07 35.89 8.68
CA ASN A 501 -21.69 36.43 9.90
C ASN A 501 -21.69 35.41 11.05
#